data_AF-A0A1N7AW33-F1
#
_entry.id   AF-A0A1N7AW33-F1
#
_cell.length_a   1.000
_cell.length_b   1.000
_cell.length_c   1.000
_cell.angle_alpha   90.00
_cell.angle_beta   90.00
_cell.angle_gamma   90.00
#
_symmetry.space_group_name_H-M   'P 1'
#
loop_
_entity.id
_entity.type
_entity.pdbx_description
1 polymer ?
#
loop_
_entity_poly.entity_id
_entity_poly.type
_entity_poly.pdbx_seq_one_letter_code
_entity_poly.pdbx_strand_id
1 'polypeptide(L)' 'QCAHRQRFETLQHASRVIGDWIQFYNQKRPHQALKMKTPAQAYAEAA' A
#
# COMPACT_ATOMS: atom_id res chain seq x y z
N GLN A 1 -1.04 23.32 -2.00
CA GLN A 1 -0.59 22.59 -0.81
C GLN A 1 -0.09 21.21 -1.26
N CYS A 2 1.10 20.78 -0.84
CA CYS A 2 1.62 19.46 -1.22
C CYS A 2 0.89 18.39 -0.39
N ALA A 3 0.07 17.55 -1.04
CA ALA A 3 -0.67 16.45 -0.40
C ALA A 3 0.24 15.41 0.28
N HIS A 4 1.55 15.47 0.06
CA HIS A 4 2.52 14.45 0.47
C HIS A 4 3.34 14.77 1.72
N ARG A 5 2.94 15.78 2.52
CA ARG A 5 3.68 16.17 3.74
C ARG A 5 3.00 15.61 4.99
N GLN A 6 3.17 14.31 5.24
CA GLN A 6 2.76 13.68 6.49
C GLN A 6 3.93 13.67 7.49
N ARG A 7 3.73 14.26 8.66
CA ARG A 7 4.73 14.26 9.74
C ARG A 7 4.45 13.06 10.66
N PHE A 8 5.47 12.22 10.86
CA PHE A 8 5.40 11.16 11.86
C PHE A 8 5.92 11.68 13.19
N GLU A 9 5.12 11.51 14.23
CA GLU A 9 5.43 12.03 15.57
C GLU A 9 6.38 11.11 16.34
N THR A 10 6.32 9.80 16.07
CA THR A 10 7.19 8.78 16.67
C THR A 10 7.54 7.71 15.63
N LEU A 11 8.61 6.95 15.91
CA LEU A 11 8.97 5.78 15.09
C LEU A 11 7.84 4.74 15.08
N GLN A 12 7.18 4.51 16.22
CA GLN A 12 6.06 3.57 16.31
C GLN A 12 4.87 4.00 15.44
N HIS A 13 4.57 5.30 15.42
CA HIS A 13 3.54 5.85 14.53
C HIS A 13 3.95 5.66 13.05
N ALA A 14 5.19 5.94 12.69
CA ALA A 14 5.70 5.72 11.34
C ALA A 14 5.57 4.24 10.92
N SER A 15 6.01 3.31 11.76
CA SER A 15 5.91 1.87 11.51
C SER A 15 4.48 1.42 11.26
N ARG A 16 3.52 1.91 12.06
CA ARG A 16 2.11 1.58 11.89
C ARG A 16 1.56 2.10 10.56
N VAL A 17 1.77 3.39 10.26
CA VAL A 17 1.26 3.99 9.02
C VAL A 17 1.85 3.31 7.79
N ILE A 18 3.15 3.01 7.80
CA ILE A 18 3.81 2.30 6.70
C ILE A 18 3.24 0.89 6.57
N GLY A 19 3.04 0.16 7.67
CA GLY A 19 2.42 -1.16 7.67
C GLY A 19 1.00 -1.14 7.08
N ASP A 20 0.17 -0.21 7.53
CA ASP A 20 -1.20 -0.01 7.04
C ASP A 20 -1.20 0.32 5.54
N TRP A 21 -0.26 1.16 5.09
CA TRP A 21 -0.10 1.51 3.68
C TRP A 21 0.34 0.32 2.82
N ILE A 22 1.29 -0.49 3.29
CA ILE A 22 1.73 -1.72 2.61
C ILE A 22 0.55 -2.67 2.45
N GLN A 23 -0.23 -2.89 3.52
CA GLN A 23 -1.42 -3.73 3.47
C GLN A 23 -2.42 -3.22 2.44
N PHE A 24 -2.71 -1.91 2.45
CA PHE A 24 -3.60 -1.28 1.48
C PHE A 24 -3.10 -1.47 0.03
N TYR A 25 -1.82 -1.20 -0.22
CA TYR A 25 -1.23 -1.30 -1.55
C TYR A 25 -1.31 -2.73 -2.11
N ASN A 26 -1.00 -3.72 -1.27
CA ASN A 26 -0.93 -5.12 -1.68
C ASN A 26 -2.30 -5.79 -1.79
N GLN A 27 -3.27 -5.43 -0.93
CA GLN A 27 -4.54 -6.16 -0.82
C GLN A 27 -5.74 -5.42 -1.38
N LYS A 28 -5.69 -4.08 -1.48
CA LYS A 28 -6.88 -3.27 -1.77
C LYS A 28 -6.71 -2.36 -2.98
N ARG A 29 -5.49 -1.94 -3.31
CA ARG A 29 -5.25 -1.02 -4.43
C ARG A 29 -5.20 -1.79 -5.75
N PRO A 30 -6.15 -1.60 -6.68
CA PRO A 30 -6.05 -2.16 -8.01
C PRO A 30 -5.02 -1.39 -8.83
N HIS A 31 -4.25 -2.10 -9.66
CA HIS A 31 -3.23 -1.47 -10.51
C HIS A 31 -3.50 -1.74 -11.98
N GLN A 32 -3.43 -0.70 -12.79
CA GLN A 32 -3.70 -0.80 -14.24
C GLN A 32 -2.71 -1.75 -14.95
N ALA A 33 -1.43 -1.73 -14.56
CA ALA A 33 -0.41 -2.65 -15.07
C ALA A 33 -0.73 -4.13 -14.76
N LEU A 34 -1.54 -4.39 -13.73
CA LEU A 34 -2.00 -5.72 -13.32
C LEU A 34 -3.42 -6.01 -13.82
N LYS A 35 -3.89 -5.35 -14.90
CA LYS A 35 -5.26 -5.46 -15.40
C LYS A 35 -6.32 -5.19 -14.32
N MET A 36 -6.09 -4.15 -13.52
CA MET A 36 -6.93 -3.75 -12.37
C MET A 36 -6.96 -4.75 -11.21
N LYS A 37 -6.03 -5.71 -11.16
CA LYS A 37 -5.85 -6.59 -10.00
C LYS A 37 -4.99 -5.92 -8.94
N THR A 38 -5.17 -6.38 -7.71
CA THR A 38 -4.25 -6.06 -6.61
C THR A 38 -2.98 -6.92 -6.74
N PRO A 39 -1.84 -6.50 -6.18
CA PRO A 39 -0.62 -7.29 -6.21
C PRO A 39 -0.80 -8.69 -5.62
N ALA A 40 -1.56 -8.81 -4.52
CA ALA A 40 -1.86 -10.09 -3.91
C ALA A 40 -2.65 -11.03 -4.86
N GLN A 41 -3.64 -10.50 -5.58
CA GLN A 41 -4.39 -11.28 -6.57
C GLN A 41 -3.50 -11.72 -7.73
N ALA A 42 -2.68 -10.82 -8.27
CA ALA A 42 -1.78 -11.15 -9.38
C ALA A 42 -0.74 -12.21 -8.99
N TYR A 43 -0.23 -12.17 -7.75
CA TYR A 43 0.68 -13.20 -7.24
C TYR A 43 -0.02 -14.54 -7.03
N ALA A 44 -1.23 -14.54 -6.46
CA ALA A 44 -2.00 -15.77 -6.25
C ALA A 44 -2.38 -16.49 -7.55
N GLU A 45 -2.54 -15.75 -8.65
CA GLU A 45 -2.82 -16.32 -9.98
C GLU A 45 -1.58 -16.84 -10.71
N ALA A 46 -0.39 -16.42 -10.29
CA ALA A 46 0.88 -16.87 -10.85
C ALA A 46 1.43 -18.12 -10.16
N ALA A 47 0.82 -18.54 -9.05
CA ALA A 47 1.12 -19.76 -8.29
C ALA A 47 0.35 -20.97 -8.85
#